data_AF-A0A6L7QGQ7-F1
#
_entry.id   AF-A0A6L7QGQ7-F1
#
_cell.length_a   1.000
_cell.length_b   1.000
_cell.length_c   1.000
_cell.angle_alpha   90.00
_cell.angle_beta   90.00
_cell.angle_gamma   90.00
#
_symmetry.space_group_name_H-M   'P 1'
#
loop_
_entity.id
_entity.type
_entity.pdbx_description
1 polymer ?
#
loop_
_entity_poly.entity_id
_entity_poly.type
_entity_poly.pdbx_seq_one_letter_code
_entity_poly.pdbx_strand_id
1 'polypeptide(L)'
;MKKGSGPLSKKASINPTAVVIQIVKAYADWRKIAKEEETKRQRISTEERMVIHQINAQRDILITYIERSFDERRENFQQLFGVLDRAIDTGDTANVAATLGSIVELAQSSPFKDIASVQAVRNVLADQNSEYEI
;
A
#
# COMPACT_ATOMS: atom_id res chain seq x y z
N MET A 1 32.27 40.22 74.11
CA MET A 1 31.57 41.15 73.17
C MET A 1 32.23 40.97 71.81
N LYS A 2 31.59 40.72 70.66
CA LYS A 2 30.20 40.69 70.21
C LYS A 2 30.06 39.58 69.14
N LYS A 3 28.84 39.06 69.05
CA LYS A 3 28.29 38.12 68.05
C LYS A 3 28.50 38.60 66.60
N GLY A 4 28.70 37.65 65.69
CA GLY A 4 28.51 37.82 64.25
C GLY A 4 27.95 36.53 63.65
N SER A 5 26.63 36.39 63.70
CA SER A 5 25.87 35.26 63.14
C SER A 5 25.91 35.34 61.60
N GLY A 6 26.65 34.43 60.95
CA GLY A 6 26.48 34.19 59.52
C GLY A 6 25.07 33.63 59.25
N PRO A 7 24.37 34.05 58.17
CA PRO A 7 23.03 33.56 57.90
C PRO A 7 23.12 32.06 57.59
N LEU A 8 22.52 31.29 58.49
CA LEU A 8 22.25 29.86 58.32
C LEU A 8 21.54 29.65 56.97
N SER A 9 22.15 28.80 56.14
CA SER A 9 21.58 28.26 54.90
C SER A 9 20.10 27.95 55.08
N LYS A 10 19.24 28.65 54.33
CA LYS A 10 17.78 28.39 54.29
C LYS A 10 17.58 26.96 53.77
N LYS A 11 17.42 25.99 54.68
CA LYS A 11 16.83 24.71 54.33
C LYS A 11 15.43 25.00 53.80
N ALA A 12 15.22 24.78 52.50
CA ALA A 12 13.91 24.85 51.90
C ALA A 12 12.99 23.92 52.71
N SER A 13 11.96 24.46 53.36
CA SER A 13 11.00 23.63 54.07
C SER A 13 10.23 22.84 53.01
N ILE A 14 10.56 21.56 52.88
CA ILE A 14 9.82 20.64 52.03
C ILE A 14 8.43 20.53 52.64
N ASN A 15 7.42 21.02 51.92
CA ASN A 15 6.04 20.83 52.32
C ASN A 15 5.60 19.42 51.87
N PRO A 16 5.39 18.46 52.80
CA PRO A 16 5.11 17.08 52.43
C PRO A 16 3.82 16.93 51.61
N THR A 17 2.80 17.76 51.86
CA THR A 17 1.55 17.71 51.08
C THR A 17 1.77 18.22 49.65
N ALA A 18 2.62 19.24 49.47
CA ALA A 18 2.99 19.71 48.13
C ALA A 18 3.72 18.63 47.32
N VAL A 19 4.59 17.84 47.96
CA VAL A 19 5.29 16.72 47.32
C VAL A 19 4.30 15.63 46.90
N VAL A 20 3.37 15.24 47.77
CA VAL A 20 2.34 14.24 47.45
C VAL A 20 1.46 14.70 46.29
N ILE A 21 1.04 15.97 46.28
CA ILE A 21 0.23 16.54 45.19
C ILE A 21 1.01 16.53 43.87
N GLN A 22 2.30 16.87 43.88
CA GLN A 22 3.14 16.83 42.68
C GLN A 22 3.28 15.41 42.13
N ILE A 23 3.46 14.40 43.01
CA ILE A 23 3.56 12.99 42.59
C ILE A 23 2.25 12.51 41.98
N VAL A 24 1.11 12.79 42.62
CA VAL A 24 -0.21 12.40 42.10
C VAL A 24 -0.48 13.05 40.74
N LYS A 25 -0.13 14.35 40.60
CA LYS A 25 -0.26 15.06 39.33
C LYS A 25 0.63 14.45 38.24
N ALA A 26 1.90 14.21 38.54
CA ALA A 26 2.84 13.60 37.59
C ALA A 26 2.38 12.21 37.14
N TYR A 27 1.82 11.40 38.06
CA TYR A 27 1.25 10.10 37.73
C TYR A 27 0.00 10.22 36.85
N ALA A 28 -0.90 11.16 37.15
CA ALA A 28 -2.10 11.40 36.35
C ALA A 28 -1.74 11.87 34.92
N ASP A 29 -0.78 12.78 34.80
CA ASP A 29 -0.26 13.28 33.53
C ASP A 29 0.40 12.15 32.73
N TRP A 30 1.25 11.34 33.37
CA TRP A 30 1.85 10.16 32.74
C TRP A 30 0.79 9.18 32.24
N ARG A 31 -0.23 8.87 33.05
CA ARG A 31 -1.29 7.94 32.67
C ARG A 31 -2.10 8.44 31.48
N LYS A 32 -2.35 9.76 31.41
CA LYS A 32 -3.02 10.40 30.27
C LYS A 32 -2.19 10.25 28.99
N ILE A 33 -0.91 10.61 29.05
CA ILE A 33 0.01 10.51 27.91
C ILE A 33 0.13 9.04 27.46
N ALA A 34 0.27 8.10 28.40
CA ALA A 34 0.39 6.68 28.08
C ALA A 34 -0.82 6.17 27.27
N LYS A 35 -2.03 6.56 27.66
CA LYS A 35 -3.28 6.19 26.96
C LYS A 35 -3.40 6.85 25.59
N GLU A 36 -2.99 8.12 25.47
CA GLU A 36 -2.97 8.83 24.18
C GLU A 36 -1.98 8.16 23.22
N GLU A 37 -0.77 7.82 23.69
CA GLU A 37 0.25 7.16 22.88
C GLU A 37 -0.12 5.72 22.51
N GLU A 38 -0.81 4.99 23.39
CA GLU A 38 -1.38 3.67 23.07
C GLU A 38 -2.39 3.78 21.93
N THR A 39 -3.32 4.73 22.00
CA THR A 39 -4.32 4.98 20.95
C THR A 39 -3.65 5.36 19.63
N LYS A 40 -2.62 6.22 19.67
CA LYS A 40 -1.85 6.60 18.47
C LYS A 40 -1.16 5.39 17.83
N ARG A 41 -0.50 4.54 18.63
CA ARG A 41 0.16 3.32 18.13
C ARG A 41 -0.84 2.35 17.52
N GLN A 42 -1.99 2.16 18.16
CA GLN A 42 -3.05 1.29 17.63
C GLN A 42 -3.61 1.82 16.30
N ARG A 43 -3.80 3.14 16.19
CA ARG A 43 -4.22 3.78 14.93
C ARG A 43 -3.18 3.56 13.83
N ILE A 44 -1.91 3.88 14.07
CA ILE A 44 -0.81 3.67 13.10
C ILE A 44 -0.76 2.22 12.65
N SER A 45 -0.85 1.27 13.59
CA SER A 45 -0.82 -0.16 13.26
C SER A 45 -2.02 -0.61 12.43
N THR A 46 -3.19 0.02 12.62
CA THR A 46 -4.39 -0.26 11.83
C THR A 46 -4.28 0.33 10.43
N GLU A 47 -3.80 1.57 10.31
CA GLU A 47 -3.52 2.23 9.03
C GLU A 47 -2.47 1.46 8.22
N GLU A 48 -1.39 1.02 8.87
CA GLU A 48 -0.34 0.19 8.26
C GLU A 48 -0.95 -1.10 7.69
N ARG A 49 -1.75 -1.83 8.48
CA ARG A 49 -2.43 -3.05 8.00
C ARG A 49 -3.32 -2.75 6.80
N MET A 50 -4.15 -1.71 6.86
CA MET A 50 -5.03 -1.30 5.77
C MET A 50 -4.24 -1.03 4.48
N VAL A 51 -3.15 -0.26 4.58
CA VAL A 51 -2.28 0.06 3.44
C VAL A 51 -1.62 -1.19 2.87
N ILE A 52 -1.10 -2.09 3.71
CA ILE A 52 -0.50 -3.35 3.27
C ILE A 52 -1.55 -4.22 2.56
N HIS A 53 -2.74 -4.35 3.13
CA HIS A 53 -3.84 -5.09 2.50
C HIS A 53 -4.21 -4.51 1.14
N GLN A 54 -4.28 -3.19 1.03
CA GLN A 54 -4.56 -2.52 -0.24
C GLN A 54 -3.48 -2.78 -1.29
N ILE A 55 -2.20 -2.70 -0.91
CA ILE A 55 -1.06 -2.98 -1.79
C ILE A 55 -1.12 -4.45 -2.27
N ASN A 56 -1.39 -5.38 -1.37
CA ASN A 56 -1.46 -6.80 -1.70
C ASN A 56 -2.65 -7.09 -2.64
N ALA A 57 -3.83 -6.52 -2.38
CA ALA A 57 -4.98 -6.67 -3.26
C ALA A 57 -4.69 -6.13 -4.68
N GLN A 58 -4.07 -4.95 -4.78
CA GLN A 58 -3.65 -4.38 -6.07
C GLN A 58 -2.62 -5.25 -6.78
N ARG A 59 -1.66 -5.81 -6.04
CA ARG A 59 -0.67 -6.74 -6.57
C ARG A 59 -1.33 -7.99 -7.12
N ASP A 60 -2.25 -8.59 -6.39
CA ASP A 60 -2.87 -9.87 -6.78
C ASP A 60 -3.73 -9.71 -8.05
N ILE A 61 -4.45 -8.60 -8.16
CA ILE A 61 -5.17 -8.24 -9.40
C ILE A 61 -4.19 -8.11 -10.57
N LEU A 62 -3.08 -7.38 -10.36
CA LEU A 62 -2.08 -7.19 -11.41
C LEU A 62 -1.45 -8.51 -11.85
N ILE A 63 -1.03 -9.35 -10.90
CA ILE A 63 -0.44 -10.66 -11.20
C ILE A 63 -1.43 -11.54 -11.96
N THR A 64 -2.68 -11.61 -11.49
CA THR A 64 -3.73 -12.39 -12.15
C THR A 64 -3.97 -11.92 -13.59
N TYR A 65 -4.01 -10.60 -13.81
CA TYR A 65 -4.13 -10.04 -15.15
C TYR A 65 -2.94 -10.46 -16.02
N ILE A 66 -1.72 -10.33 -15.49
CA ILE A 66 -0.49 -10.66 -16.23
C ILE A 66 -0.52 -12.12 -16.66
N GLU A 67 -0.81 -13.04 -15.74
CA GLU A 67 -0.88 -14.47 -16.03
C GLU A 67 -1.90 -14.76 -17.13
N ARG A 68 -3.13 -14.23 -17.01
CA ARG A 68 -4.18 -14.42 -18.02
C ARG A 68 -3.81 -13.83 -19.38
N SER A 69 -3.23 -12.63 -19.44
CA SER A 69 -2.81 -12.02 -20.70
C SER A 69 -1.71 -12.83 -21.39
N PHE A 70 -0.78 -13.41 -20.64
CA PHE A 70 0.22 -14.30 -21.22
C PHE A 70 -0.38 -15.64 -21.67
N ASP A 71 -1.35 -16.17 -20.93
CA ASP A 71 -2.06 -17.39 -21.29
C ASP A 71 -2.84 -17.24 -22.60
N GLU A 72 -3.65 -16.19 -22.69
CA GLU A 72 -4.41 -15.87 -23.90
C GLU A 72 -3.49 -15.67 -25.11
N ARG A 73 -2.36 -14.97 -24.93
CA ARG A 73 -1.39 -14.79 -26.02
C ARG A 73 -0.77 -16.10 -26.48
N ARG A 74 -0.49 -17.03 -25.57
CA ARG A 74 0.01 -18.36 -25.93
C ARG A 74 -1.01 -19.09 -26.80
N GLU A 75 -2.28 -19.09 -26.40
CA GLU A 75 -3.36 -19.71 -27.16
C GLU A 75 -3.52 -19.07 -28.53
N ASN A 76 -3.51 -17.74 -28.60
CA ASN A 76 -3.60 -16.99 -29.85
C ASN A 76 -2.43 -17.33 -30.81
N PHE A 77 -1.19 -17.40 -30.31
CA PHE A 77 -0.05 -17.83 -31.13
C PHE A 77 -0.22 -19.26 -31.63
N GLN A 78 -0.62 -20.20 -30.77
CA GLN A 78 -0.85 -21.60 -31.17
C GLN A 78 -1.90 -21.72 -32.28
N GLN A 79 -3.01 -20.96 -32.16
CA GLN A 79 -4.05 -20.93 -33.19
C GLN A 79 -3.54 -20.33 -34.50
N LEU A 80 -2.81 -19.21 -34.44
CA LEU A 80 -2.23 -18.58 -35.63
C LEU A 80 -1.24 -19.50 -36.35
N PHE A 81 -0.37 -20.20 -35.61
CA PHE A 81 0.53 -21.19 -36.22
C PHE A 81 -0.25 -22.35 -36.85
N GLY A 82 -1.31 -22.84 -36.20
CA GLY A 82 -2.17 -23.87 -36.80
C GLY A 82 -2.96 -23.41 -38.04
N VAL A 83 -3.26 -22.11 -38.18
CA VAL A 83 -3.81 -21.54 -39.43
C VAL A 83 -2.72 -21.46 -40.49
N LEU A 84 -1.51 -21.03 -40.12
CA LEU A 84 -0.37 -20.93 -41.02
C LEU A 84 0.02 -22.29 -41.61
N ASP A 85 0.13 -23.33 -40.78
CA ASP A 85 0.44 -24.69 -41.21
C ASP A 85 -0.57 -25.18 -42.25
N ARG A 86 -1.88 -24.99 -41.98
CA ARG A 86 -2.94 -25.35 -42.94
C ARG A 86 -2.85 -24.56 -44.24
N ALA A 87 -2.58 -23.26 -44.18
CA ALA A 87 -2.45 -22.42 -45.38
C ALA A 87 -1.25 -22.84 -46.25
N ILE A 88 -0.15 -23.27 -45.62
CA ILE A 88 1.02 -23.84 -46.31
C ILE A 88 0.63 -25.15 -46.99
N ASP A 89 -0.03 -26.07 -46.27
CA ASP A 89 -0.44 -27.36 -46.81
C ASP A 89 -1.40 -27.24 -48.00
N THR A 90 -2.29 -26.24 -47.99
CA THR A 90 -3.23 -25.99 -49.10
C THR A 90 -2.66 -25.14 -50.23
N GLY A 91 -1.42 -24.64 -50.10
CA GLY A 91 -0.82 -23.72 -51.07
C GLY A 91 -1.51 -22.34 -51.14
N ASP A 92 -2.23 -21.96 -50.08
CA ASP A 92 -2.97 -20.69 -50.02
C ASP A 92 -2.03 -19.55 -49.59
N THR A 93 -1.32 -19.01 -50.57
CA THR A 93 -0.31 -17.97 -50.36
C THR A 93 -0.89 -16.68 -49.79
N ALA A 94 -2.17 -16.38 -50.05
CA ALA A 94 -2.84 -15.21 -49.50
C ALA A 94 -3.06 -15.38 -47.99
N ASN A 95 -3.54 -16.54 -47.55
CA ASN A 95 -3.71 -16.84 -46.12
C ASN A 95 -2.37 -16.97 -45.39
N VAL A 96 -1.32 -17.48 -46.03
CA VAL A 96 0.04 -17.45 -45.46
C VAL A 96 0.48 -16.02 -45.15
N ALA A 97 0.37 -15.10 -46.11
CA ALA A 97 0.77 -13.71 -45.92
C ALA A 97 -0.07 -13.01 -44.85
N ALA A 98 -1.39 -13.20 -44.86
CA ALA A 98 -2.29 -12.62 -43.86
C ALA A 98 -1.97 -13.12 -42.44
N THR A 99 -1.78 -14.43 -42.27
CA THR A 99 -1.52 -15.04 -40.96
C THR A 99 -0.17 -14.61 -40.39
N LEU A 100 0.88 -14.54 -41.24
CA LEU A 100 2.18 -14.00 -40.83
C LEU A 100 2.07 -12.54 -40.38
N GLY A 101 1.27 -11.72 -41.07
CA GLY A 101 0.97 -10.36 -40.67
C GLY A 101 0.37 -10.29 -39.26
N SER A 102 -0.64 -11.11 -38.98
CA SER A 102 -1.27 -11.19 -37.65
C SER A 102 -0.31 -11.67 -36.56
N ILE A 103 0.58 -12.63 -36.85
CA ILE A 103 1.62 -13.08 -35.91
C ILE A 103 2.56 -11.92 -35.55
N VAL A 104 3.01 -11.15 -36.55
CA VAL A 104 3.87 -9.98 -36.34
C VAL A 104 3.15 -8.90 -35.53
N GLU A 105 1.91 -8.60 -35.87
CA GLU A 105 1.10 -7.61 -35.13
C GLU A 105 0.92 -8.01 -33.67
N LEU A 106 0.57 -9.28 -33.40
CA LEU A 106 0.45 -9.79 -32.05
C LEU A 106 1.78 -9.73 -31.31
N ALA A 107 2.90 -10.08 -31.96
CA ALA A 107 4.23 -9.99 -31.38
C ALA A 107 4.66 -8.55 -31.07
N GLN A 108 4.23 -7.58 -31.88
CA GLN A 108 4.50 -6.15 -31.65
C GLN A 108 3.62 -5.54 -30.56
N SER A 109 2.43 -6.09 -30.31
CA SER A 109 1.53 -5.61 -29.26
C SER A 109 2.12 -5.86 -27.85
N SER A 110 2.02 -4.90 -26.93
CA SER A 110 2.39 -5.12 -25.53
C SER A 110 1.26 -5.82 -24.77
N PRO A 111 1.54 -6.87 -23.95
CA PRO A 111 0.52 -7.49 -23.09
C PRO A 111 0.04 -6.53 -21.99
N PHE A 112 0.77 -5.43 -21.79
CA PHE A 112 0.49 -4.41 -20.79
C PHE A 112 -0.23 -3.19 -21.38
N LYS A 113 -0.67 -3.23 -22.64
CA LYS A 113 -1.39 -2.12 -23.28
C LYS A 113 -2.61 -1.71 -22.46
N ASP A 114 -3.34 -2.68 -21.91
CA ASP A 114 -4.53 -2.40 -21.09
C ASP A 114 -4.18 -2.19 -19.60
N ILE A 115 -2.97 -2.58 -19.14
CA ILE A 115 -2.46 -2.21 -17.80
C ILE A 115 -2.12 -0.72 -17.69
N ALA A 116 -1.88 0.00 -18.79
CA ALA A 116 -1.83 1.46 -18.73
C ALA A 116 -3.15 2.06 -18.17
N SER A 117 -4.25 1.29 -18.23
CA SER A 117 -5.53 1.60 -17.55
C SER A 117 -5.60 1.14 -16.09
N VAL A 118 -4.54 0.60 -15.48
CA VAL A 118 -4.47 0.39 -14.01
C VAL A 118 -4.65 1.71 -13.27
N GLN A 119 -4.37 2.85 -13.90
CA GLN A 119 -4.81 4.16 -13.41
C GLN A 119 -6.34 4.31 -13.35
N ALA A 120 -7.07 3.74 -14.32
CA ALA A 120 -8.53 3.64 -14.29
C ALA A 120 -9.02 2.64 -13.23
N VAL A 121 -8.33 1.51 -13.01
CA VAL A 121 -8.60 0.61 -11.87
C VAL A 121 -8.37 1.34 -10.53
N ARG A 122 -7.32 2.16 -10.45
CA ARG A 122 -7.08 3.07 -9.32
C ARG A 122 -8.21 4.08 -9.14
N ASN A 123 -8.75 4.65 -10.21
CA ASN A 123 -9.84 5.63 -10.14
C ASN A 123 -11.14 4.99 -9.64
N VAL A 124 -11.46 3.78 -10.10
CA VAL A 124 -12.63 3.02 -9.61
C VAL A 124 -12.49 2.65 -8.13
N LEU A 125 -11.27 2.31 -7.69
CA LEU A 125 -10.98 2.02 -6.28
C LEU A 125 -10.87 3.28 -5.41
N ALA A 126 -10.48 4.42 -5.97
CA ALA A 126 -10.44 5.71 -5.28
C ALA A 126 -11.83 6.28 -5.02
N ASP A 127 -12.78 6.05 -5.94
CA ASP A 127 -14.18 6.48 -5.78
C ASP A 127 -14.92 5.74 -4.65
N GLN A 128 -14.53 4.50 -4.36
CA GLN A 128 -15.10 3.72 -3.24
C GLN A 128 -14.61 4.16 -1.86
N ASN A 129 -13.65 5.09 -1.78
CA ASN A 129 -13.15 5.64 -0.52
C ASN A 129 -13.77 7.02 -0.19
N SER A 130 -14.76 7.44 -0.96
CA SER A 130 -15.48 8.71 -0.84
C SER A 130 -16.82 8.53 -0.14
N GLU A 131 -16.84 8.08 1.11
CA GLU A 131 -17.90 8.35 2.11
C GLU A 131 -17.65 7.55 3.39
N TYR A 132 -16.90 8.14 4.31
CA TYR A 132 -17.14 7.97 5.74
C TYR A 132 -16.93 9.34 6.40
N GLU A 133 -17.91 10.21 6.19
CA GLU A 133 -18.12 11.36 7.07
C GLU A 133 -18.67 10.80 8.40
N ILE A 134 -17.89 10.96 9.48
CA ILE A 134 -18.35 10.72 10.86
C ILE A 134 -18.66 12.09 11.46
#